data_AF-A0A2V8C6W6-F1
#
_entry.id   AF-A0A2V8C6W6-F1
#
_cell.length_a   1.000
_cell.length_b   1.000
_cell.length_c   1.000
_cell.angle_alpha   90.00
_cell.angle_beta   90.00
_cell.angle_gamma   90.00
#
_symmetry.space_group_name_H-M   'P 1'
#
loop_
_entity.id
_entity.type
_entity.pdbx_description
1 polymer ?
#
loop_
_entity_poly.entity_id
_entity_poly.type
_entity_poly.pdbx_seq_one_letter_code
_entity_poly.pdbx_strand_id
1 'polypeptide(L)' 'VPYAFGSSDGLFNLGSALSFVQVLPPGVYVAMNGRYFPWDRVRKNKDTGVFESL' A
#
# COMPACT_ATOMS: atom_id res chain seq x y z
N VAL A 1 -5.12 -11.45 1.67
CA VAL A 1 -4.95 -12.55 2.65
C VAL A 1 -5.01 -11.96 4.05
N PRO A 2 -5.87 -12.44 4.97
CA PRO A 2 -5.87 -11.99 6.36
C PRO A 2 -4.50 -12.21 7.02
N TYR A 3 -4.09 -11.32 7.92
CA TYR A 3 -2.78 -11.33 8.58
C TYR A 3 -2.44 -12.65 9.32
N ALA A 4 -3.45 -13.42 9.72
CA ALA A 4 -3.30 -14.68 10.45
C ALA A 4 -2.83 -15.90 9.63
N PHE A 5 -2.67 -15.77 8.29
CA PHE A 5 -2.08 -16.83 7.46
C PHE A 5 -0.65 -16.46 7.09
N GLY A 6 0.30 -17.37 7.35
CA GLY A 6 1.77 -17.16 7.40
C GLY A 6 2.50 -16.78 6.11
N SER A 7 1.85 -16.06 5.20
CA SER A 7 2.44 -15.41 4.02
C SER A 7 1.74 -14.08 3.69
N SER A 8 1.19 -13.40 4.70
CA SER A 8 0.50 -12.13 4.50
C SER A 8 1.46 -10.97 4.32
N ASP A 9 1.32 -10.22 3.21
CA ASP A 9 1.99 -8.94 2.99
C ASP A 9 1.52 -7.83 3.95
N GLY A 10 0.58 -8.12 4.86
CA GLY A 10 -0.01 -7.15 5.78
C GLY A 10 1.01 -6.43 6.66
N LEU A 11 1.93 -7.17 7.30
CA LEU A 11 2.98 -6.55 8.12
C LEU A 11 3.94 -5.72 7.28
N PHE A 12 4.32 -6.21 6.10
CA PHE A 12 5.21 -5.49 5.20
C PHE A 12 4.59 -4.17 4.75
N ASN A 13 3.31 -4.18 4.36
CA ASN A 13 2.57 -2.98 3.98
C ASN A 13 2.39 -2.02 5.17
N LEU A 14 2.13 -2.54 6.38
CA LEU A 14 2.04 -1.70 7.59
C LEU A 14 3.38 -1.05 7.93
N GLY A 15 4.49 -1.80 7.91
CA GLY A 15 5.83 -1.25 8.13
C GLY A 15 6.21 -0.20 7.08
N SER A 16 5.82 -0.42 5.82
CA SER A 16 5.98 0.56 4.75
C SER A 16 5.15 1.82 5.03
N ALA A 17 3.88 1.68 5.42
CA ALA A 17 3.00 2.81 5.76
C ALA A 17 3.55 3.65 6.93
N LEU A 18 4.05 2.99 7.98
CA LEU A 18 4.69 3.64 9.12
C LEU A 18 5.98 4.36 8.74
N SER A 19 6.70 3.89 7.72
CA SER A 19 7.90 4.56 7.21
C SER A 19 7.53 5.78 6.35
N PHE A 20 6.55 5.63 5.46
CA PHE A 20 6.10 6.70 4.56
C PHE A 20 5.47 7.87 5.31
N VAL A 21 4.68 7.62 6.36
CA VAL A 21 4.04 8.70 7.14
C VAL A 21 5.05 9.62 7.83
N GLN A 22 6.30 9.17 8.05
CA GLN A 22 7.34 10.00 8.67
C GLN A 22 7.95 11.02 7.69
N VAL A 23 7.85 10.78 6.37
CA VAL A 23 8.61 11.53 5.36
C VAL A 23 7.74 12.19 4.29
N LEU A 24 6.51 11.72 4.09
CA LEU A 24 5.59 12.30 3.13
C LEU A 24 4.92 13.57 3.70
N PRO A 25 4.62 14.57 2.85
CA PRO A 25 3.76 15.67 3.24
C PRO A 25 2.39 15.20 3.73
N PRO A 26 1.68 16.01 4.53
CA PRO A 26 0.30 15.71 4.91
C PRO A 26 -0.58 15.44 3.68
N GLY A 27 -1.32 14.32 3.72
CA GLY A 27 -2.15 13.86 2.62
C GLY A 27 -2.72 12.46 2.89
N VAL A 28 -3.47 11.93 1.92
CA VAL A 28 -4.03 10.57 1.99
C VAL A 28 -3.34 9.71 0.95
N TYR A 29 -2.78 8.59 1.40
CA TYR A 29 -1.96 7.71 0.58
C TYR A 29 -2.34 6.24 0.76
N VAL A 30 -2.11 5.44 -0.27
CA VAL A 30 -2.18 3.98 -0.24
C VAL A 30 -0.76 3.44 -0.22
N ALA A 31 -0.39 2.67 0.82
CA ALA A 31 0.91 2.01 0.95
C ALA A 31 0.77 0.51 0.69
N MET A 32 1.19 0.05 -0.48
CA MET A 32 1.02 -1.34 -0.90
C MET A 32 2.18 -1.79 -1.80
N ASN A 33 2.62 -3.04 -1.63
CA ASN A 33 3.70 -3.63 -2.44
C ASN A 33 5.01 -2.81 -2.39
N GLY A 34 5.33 -2.20 -1.24
CA GLY A 34 6.56 -1.44 -1.02
C GLY A 34 6.57 -0.06 -1.71
N ARG A 35 5.42 0.40 -2.20
CA ARG A 35 5.23 1.70 -2.85
C ARG A 35 4.16 2.51 -2.12
N TYR A 36 4.16 3.82 -2.33
CA TYR A 36 3.05 4.68 -1.96
C TYR A 36 2.39 5.25 -3.21
N PHE A 37 1.09 5.52 -3.12
CA PHE A 37 0.33 6.22 -4.15
C PHE A 37 -0.58 7.26 -3.51
N PRO A 38 -0.76 8.46 -4.10
CA PRO A 38 -1.84 9.36 -3.73
C PRO A 38 -3.19 8.64 -3.88
N TRP A 39 -4.09 8.80 -2.92
CA TRP A 39 -5.39 8.10 -2.91
C TRP A 39 -6.23 8.36 -4.18
N ASP A 40 -6.06 9.53 -4.79
CA ASP A 40 -6.75 10.02 -5.99
C ASP A 40 -6.02 9.65 -7.29
N ARG A 41 -4.85 9.00 -7.21
CA ARG A 41 -4.01 8.63 -8.37
C ARG A 41 -3.63 7.16 -8.37
N VAL A 42 -4.51 6.31 -7.85
CA VAL A 42 -4.29 4.87 -7.78
C VAL A 42 -5.54 4.08 -8.11
N ARG A 43 -5.37 2.93 -8.76
CA ARG A 43 -6.42 1.93 -8.93
C ARG A 43 -5.90 0.54 -8.62
N LYS A 44 -6.80 -0.35 -8.21
CA LYS A 44 -6.52 -1.78 -8.12
C LYS A 44 -6.79 -2.43 -9.47
N ASN A 45 -5.75 -2.95 -10.10
CA ASN A 45 -5.89 -3.84 -11.24
C ASN A 45 -6.49 -5.16 -10.74
N LYS A 46 -7.70 -5.49 -11.19
CA LYS A 46 -8.42 -6.69 -10.72
C LYS A 46 -7.90 -7.97 -11.37
N ASP A 47 -7.30 -7.86 -12.55
CA ASP A 47 -6.77 -9.01 -13.29
C ASP A 47 -5.45 -9.48 -12.66
N THR A 48 -4.59 -8.54 -12.28
CA THR A 48 -3.28 -8.83 -11.65
C THR A 48 -3.33 -8.83 -10.12
N GLY A 49 -4.35 -8.20 -9.53
CA GLY A 49 -4.48 -8.03 -8.09
C GLY A 49 -3.59 -6.94 -7.47
N VAL A 50 -2.86 -6.17 -8.29
CA VAL A 50 -1.86 -5.17 -7.86
C VAL A 50 -2.42 -3.74 -7.96
N PHE A 51 -1.93 -2.84 -7.10
CA PHE A 51 -2.21 -1.40 -7.21
C PHE A 51 -1.27 -0.73 -8.23
N GLU A 52 -1.84 0.07 -9.11
CA GLU A 52 -1.12 0.80 -10.17
C GLU A 52 -1.56 2.26 -10.20
N SER A 53 -0.66 3.14 -10.67
CA SER A 53 -0.98 4.56 -10.87
C SER A 53 -2.07 4.72 -11.93
N LEU A 54 -2.95 5.72 -11.72
CA LEU A 54 -3.92 6.15 -12.73
C LEU A 54 -3.24 6.81 -13.93
#